data_AF-A0ABD5YIU9-F1
#
_entry.id   AF-A0ABD5YIU9-F1
#
_cell.length_a   1.000
_cell.length_b   1.000
_cell.length_c   1.000
_cell.angle_alpha   90.00
_cell.angle_beta   90.00
_cell.angle_gamma   90.00
#
_symmetry.space_group_name_H-M   'P 1'
#
loop_
_entity.id
_entity.type
_entity.pdbx_description
1 polymer ?
#
loop_
_entity_poly.entity_id
_entity_poly.type
_entity_poly.pdbx_seq_one_letter_code
_entity_poly.pdbx_strand_id
1 'polypeptide(L)'
;MPLLRFETADSTERTQIGEGLVRFAVKAGRLENDQSSGKYFLNHTDGCGEDGKRIMPGDPFFFDTETGDILCDDHGKERSKESTAT
;
A
#
# COMPACT_ATOMS: atom_id res chain seq x y z
N MET A 1 1.59 9.94 -11.42
CA MET A 1 1.22 9.46 -10.08
C MET A 1 1.93 8.12 -9.83
N PRO A 2 2.88 8.01 -8.89
CA PRO A 2 3.56 6.73 -8.66
C PRO A 2 2.65 5.82 -7.83
N LEU A 3 1.86 5.02 -8.53
CA LEU A 3 1.17 3.86 -7.96
C LEU A 3 2.19 2.73 -7.82
N LEU A 4 2.49 2.31 -6.59
CA LEU A 4 3.41 1.21 -6.33
C LEU A 4 2.62 -0.08 -6.16
N ARG A 5 2.94 -1.09 -6.98
CA ARG A 5 2.34 -2.42 -6.84
C ARG A 5 3.17 -3.27 -5.87
N PHE A 6 2.48 -3.90 -4.93
CA PHE A 6 3.00 -4.99 -4.11
C PHE A 6 2.42 -6.30 -4.62
N GLU A 7 3.28 -7.30 -4.79
CA GLU A 7 2.84 -8.60 -5.31
C GLU A 7 2.11 -9.44 -4.26
N THR A 8 2.46 -9.27 -2.98
CA THR A 8 1.90 -10.03 -1.87
C THR A 8 1.80 -9.16 -0.62
N ALA A 9 0.64 -9.15 0.03
CA ALA A 9 0.50 -8.65 1.40
C ALA A 9 0.99 -9.69 2.41
N ASP A 10 1.68 -9.24 3.46
CA ASP A 10 2.15 -10.15 4.52
C ASP A 10 1.02 -10.55 5.48
N SER A 11 0.07 -9.64 5.71
CA SER A 11 -1.05 -9.82 6.63
C SER A 11 -2.28 -9.04 6.15
N THR A 12 -3.38 -9.07 6.91
CA THR A 12 -4.58 -8.24 6.66
C THR A 12 -4.49 -6.80 7.19
N GLU A 13 -3.40 -6.46 7.87
CA GLU A 13 -3.26 -5.19 8.58
C GLU A 13 -2.06 -4.37 8.10
N ARG A 14 -0.98 -5.07 7.73
CA ARG A 14 0.29 -4.45 7.36
C ARG A 14 1.16 -5.34 6.47
N THR A 15 2.04 -4.70 5.70
CA THR A 15 3.06 -5.36 4.85
C THR A 15 4.43 -4.76 5.14
N GLN A 16 5.46 -5.58 5.32
CA GLN A 16 6.84 -5.15 5.55
C GLN A 16 7.35 -4.42 4.31
N ILE A 17 7.99 -3.27 4.53
CA ILE A 17 8.57 -2.45 3.47
C ILE A 17 10.06 -2.21 3.71
N GLY A 18 10.80 -2.03 2.62
CA GLY A 18 12.20 -1.60 2.67
C GLY A 18 12.33 -0.08 2.89
N GLU A 19 13.52 0.35 3.28
CA GLU A 19 13.85 1.77 3.59
C GLU A 19 13.48 2.74 2.46
N GLY A 20 13.61 2.32 1.20
CA GLY A 20 13.26 3.14 0.04
C GLY A 20 11.78 3.55 -0.03
N LEU A 21 10.89 2.81 0.65
CA LEU A 21 9.45 3.08 0.68
C LEU A 21 9.00 3.82 1.95
N VAL A 22 9.83 3.83 2.99
CA VAL A 22 9.52 4.43 4.30
C VAL A 22 9.11 5.88 4.17
N ARG A 23 9.83 6.68 3.36
CA ARG A 23 9.50 8.10 3.17
C ARG A 23 8.08 8.33 2.67
N PHE A 24 7.55 7.43 1.84
CA PHE A 24 6.20 7.53 1.29
C PHE A 24 5.17 7.12 2.34
N ALA A 25 5.43 6.02 3.06
CA ALA A 25 4.58 5.58 4.16
C ALA A 25 4.50 6.62 5.29
N VAL A 26 5.61 7.29 5.62
CA VAL A 26 5.64 8.41 6.58
C VAL A 26 4.79 9.57 6.08
N LYS A 27 5.01 10.01 4.84
CA LYS A 27 4.24 11.12 4.24
C LYS A 27 2.73 10.83 4.24
N ALA A 28 2.35 9.58 4.00
CA ALA A 28 0.97 9.13 4.01
C ALA A 28 0.40 8.86 5.42
N GLY A 29 1.19 8.97 6.49
CA GLY A 29 0.75 8.64 7.84
C GLY A 29 0.45 7.14 8.05
N ARG A 30 1.00 6.27 7.19
CA ARG A 30 0.79 4.81 7.20
C ARG A 30 2.01 4.02 7.66
N LEU A 31 3.11 4.68 8.01
CA LEU A 31 4.27 3.98 8.53
C LEU A 31 3.96 3.42 9.93
N GLU A 32 4.14 2.12 10.07
CA GLU A 32 4.24 1.46 11.36
C GLU A 32 5.67 0.96 11.56
N ASN A 33 6.23 1.20 12.74
CA ASN A 33 7.61 0.86 13.06
C ASN A 33 7.63 -0.14 14.21
N ASP A 34 8.24 -1.31 13.98
CA ASP A 34 8.52 -2.26 15.05
C ASP A 34 9.91 -1.97 15.61
N GLN A 35 9.96 -1.15 16.67
CA GLN A 35 11.21 -0.71 17.30
C GLN A 35 12.09 -1.86 17.80
N SER A 36 11.50 -3.03 18.09
CA SER A 36 12.23 -4.19 18.57
C SER A 36 12.97 -4.96 17.47
N SER A 37 12.49 -4.91 16.23
CA SER A 37 13.08 -5.64 15.10
C SER A 37 13.76 -4.73 14.08
N GLY A 38 13.61 -3.40 14.19
CA GLY A 38 14.16 -2.44 13.23
C GLY A 38 13.49 -2.53 11.85
N LYS A 39 12.26 -3.07 11.80
CA LYS A 39 11.49 -3.27 10.57
C LYS A 39 10.43 -2.19 10.40
N TYR A 40 10.17 -1.87 9.14
CA TYR A 40 9.14 -0.93 8.73
C TYR A 40 7.99 -1.67 8.08
N PHE A 41 6.78 -1.22 8.38
CA PHE A 41 5.56 -1.78 7.82
C PHE A 41 4.69 -0.66 7.25
N LEU A 42 4.07 -0.95 6.12
CA LEU A 42 3.00 -0.14 5.54
C LEU A 42 1.67 -0.63 6.11
N ASN A 43 0.96 0.23 6.83
CA ASN A 43 -0.36 -0.06 7.38
C ASN A 43 -1.45 0.06 6.29
N HIS A 44 -2.29 -0.96 6.20
CA HIS A 44 -3.44 -1.05 5.31
C HIS A 44 -4.66 -1.67 6.01
N THR A 45 -4.77 -1.47 7.32
CA THR A 45 -5.86 -2.02 8.16
C THR A 45 -7.24 -1.49 7.75
N ASP A 46 -7.29 -0.29 7.20
CA ASP A 46 -8.48 0.35 6.62
C ASP A 46 -8.97 -0.31 5.32
N GLY A 47 -8.15 -1.17 4.70
CA GLY A 47 -8.47 -1.81 3.44
C GLY A 47 -8.29 -0.87 2.24
N CYS A 48 -8.95 -1.21 1.15
CA CYS A 48 -8.92 -0.43 -0.09
C CYS A 48 -9.68 0.90 0.08
N GLY A 49 -9.11 2.01 -0.37
CA GLY A 49 -9.68 3.35 -0.22
C GLY A 49 -10.97 3.59 -1.02
N GLU A 50 -11.26 2.76 -2.01
CA GLU A 50 -12.45 2.90 -2.87
C GLU A 50 -13.67 2.15 -2.30
N ASP A 51 -13.47 0.94 -1.77
CA ASP A 51 -14.56 0.03 -1.37
C ASP A 51 -14.42 -0.54 0.06
N GLY A 52 -13.35 -0.20 0.77
CA GLY A 52 -13.04 -0.71 2.11
C GLY A 52 -12.64 -2.18 2.15
N LYS A 53 -12.44 -2.84 1.00
CA LYS A 53 -12.10 -4.26 0.96
C LYS A 53 -10.75 -4.50 1.61
N ARG A 54 -10.71 -5.39 2.61
CA ARG A 54 -9.45 -5.82 3.26
C ARG A 54 -8.54 -6.51 2.24
N ILE A 55 -7.26 -6.19 2.28
CA ILE A 55 -6.23 -6.89 1.53
C ILE A 55 -5.89 -8.18 2.28
N MET A 56 -6.04 -9.35 1.65
CA MET A 56 -5.76 -10.62 2.32
C MET A 56 -4.27 -11.00 2.19
N PRO A 57 -3.73 -11.81 3.11
CA PRO A 57 -2.35 -12.27 3.01
C PRO A 57 -2.13 -13.04 1.70
N GLY A 58 -1.07 -12.70 0.98
CA GLY A 58 -0.77 -13.24 -0.34
C GLY A 58 -1.45 -12.52 -1.51
N ASP A 59 -2.40 -11.61 -1.26
CA ASP A 59 -3.02 -10.83 -2.34
C ASP A 59 -2.09 -9.70 -2.83
N PRO A 60 -2.10 -9.41 -4.14
CA PRO A 60 -1.53 -8.18 -4.65
C PRO A 60 -2.38 -6.98 -4.27
N PHE A 61 -1.71 -5.84 -4.10
CA PHE A 61 -2.36 -4.55 -3.83
C PHE A 61 -1.49 -3.40 -4.32
N PHE A 62 -2.02 -2.19 -4.27
CA PHE A 62 -1.32 -0.98 -4.69
C PHE A 62 -1.29 0.05 -3.57
N PHE A 63 -0.23 0.84 -3.56
CA PHE A 63 -0.07 2.01 -2.70
C PHE A 63 0.10 3.24 -3.57
N ASP A 64 -0.85 4.16 -3.48
CA ASP A 64 -0.74 5.48 -4.07
C ASP A 64 0.18 6.35 -3.20
N THR A 65 1.39 6.60 -3.69
CA THR A 65 2.38 7.39 -2.92
C THR A 65 2.09 8.89 -2.89
N GLU A 66 1.11 9.34 -3.66
CA GLU A 66 0.68 10.73 -3.73
C GLU A 66 -0.44 11.02 -2.74
N THR A 67 -1.53 10.25 -2.81
CA THR A 67 -2.70 10.39 -1.92
C THR A 67 -2.51 9.66 -0.59
N GLY A 68 -1.68 8.62 -0.60
CA GLY A 68 -1.54 7.70 0.50
C GLY A 68 -2.53 6.53 0.44
N ASP A 69 -3.38 6.39 -0.58
CA ASP A 69 -4.39 5.34 -0.60
C ASP A 69 -3.81 3.93 -0.80
N ILE A 70 -4.46 2.95 -0.19
CA ILE A 70 -4.27 1.55 -0.50
C ILE A 70 -5.38 1.14 -1.45
N LEU A 71 -5.05 0.42 -2.52
CA LEU A 71 -6.05 -0.06 -3.48
C LEU A 71 -5.91 -1.58 -3.61
N CYS A 72 -7.04 -2.28 -3.65
CA CYS A 72 -7.04 -3.69 -4.03
C CYS A 72 -6.58 -3.86 -5.49
N ASP A 73 -6.22 -5.08 -5.88
CA ASP A 73 -5.66 -5.35 -7.21
C ASP A 73 -6.56 -4.85 -8.36
N ASP A 74 -7.88 -4.98 -8.22
CA ASP A 74 -8.86 -4.52 -9.21
C ASP A 74 -8.83 -2.99 -9.38
N HIS A 75 -9.03 -2.24 -8.30
CA HIS A 75 -9.06 -0.77 -8.33
C HIS A 75 -7.69 -0.16 -8.66
N GLY A 76 -6.58 -0.77 -8.20
CA GLY A 76 -5.25 -0.30 -8.57
C GLY A 76 -4.91 -0.52 -10.05
N LYS A 77 -5.40 -1.63 -10.63
CA LYS A 77 -5.32 -1.86 -12.09
C LYS A 77 -6.17 -0.88 -12.89
N GLU A 78 -7.32 -0.47 -12.37
CA GLU A 78 -8.13 0.57 -13.00
C GLU A 78 -7.39 1.91 -12.98
N ARG A 79 -6.95 2.36 -11.79
CA ARG A 79 -6.23 3.63 -11.61
C ARG A 79 -4.94 3.73 -12.42
N SER A 80 -4.19 2.63 -12.55
CA SER A 80 -2.96 2.60 -13.36
C SER A 80 -3.21 2.77 -14.85
N LYS A 81 -4.37 2.32 -15.37
CA LYS A 81 -4.75 2.54 -16.77
C LYS A 81 -5.10 4.00 -17.04
N GLU A 82 -5.81 4.64 -16.12
CA GLU A 82 -6.18 6.07 -16.22
C GLU A 82 -4.93 6.96 -16.31
N SER A 83 -3.88 6.62 -15.55
CA SER A 83 -2.61 7.37 -15.55
C SER A 83 -1.81 7.27 -16.85
N THR A 84 -2.13 6.32 -17.74
CA THR A 84 -1.41 6.12 -19.02
C THR A 84 -2.15 6.78 -20.20
N ALA A 85 -3.36 7.32 -19.97
CA ALA A 85 -4.23 7.86 -21.01
C ALA A 85 -4.11 9.38 -21.23
N THR A 86 -3.10 10.04 -20.66
CA THR A 86 -2.86 11.50 -20.81
C THR A 86 -1.62 11.81 -21.64
#